data_AF-A0A4Q4RIW4-F1
#
_entry.id   AF-A0A4Q4RIW4-F1
#
_cell.length_a   1.000
_cell.length_b   1.000
_cell.length_c   1.000
_cell.angle_alpha   90.00
_cell.angle_beta   90.00
_cell.angle_gamma   90.00
#
_symmetry.space_group_name_H-M   'P 1'
#
loop_
_entity.id
_entity.type
_entity.pdbx_description
1 polymer ?
#
loop_
_entity_poly.entity_id
_entity_poly.type
_entity_poly.pdbx_seq_one_letter_code
_entity_poly.pdbx_strand_id
1 'polypeptide(L)'
;METFCDRHKHLPCYVPEDNDSMASSYLLLDEYMRFMDKVEGMMTSSGPILDVGVPKAMEQIVLDKKSFVERGVIYDWGRADMKPAKELSCGTRLNMEELEF
;
A
#
# COMPACT_ATOMS: atom_id res chain seq x y z
N MET A 1 3.32 -11.28 17.69
CA MET A 1 3.75 -11.02 16.31
C MET A 1 5.26 -10.77 16.23
N GLU A 2 5.79 -9.91 17.09
CA GLU A 2 7.22 -9.58 17.19
C GLU A 2 8.15 -10.80 17.23
N THR A 3 7.86 -11.81 18.07
CA THR A 3 8.66 -13.05 18.16
C THR A 3 8.73 -13.86 16.85
N PHE A 4 7.70 -13.77 16.00
CA PHE A 4 7.71 -14.42 14.69
C PHE A 4 8.57 -13.62 13.71
N CYS A 5 8.40 -12.29 13.68
CA CYS A 5 9.20 -11.40 12.84
C CYS A 5 10.69 -11.54 13.15
N ASP A 6 11.07 -11.52 14.44
CA ASP A 6 12.46 -11.63 14.89
C ASP A 6 13.15 -12.91 14.41
N ARG A 7 12.44 -14.03 14.42
CA ARG A 7 12.97 -15.32 13.96
C ARG A 7 13.29 -15.32 12.46
N HIS A 8 12.54 -14.54 11.67
CA HIS A 8 12.63 -14.53 10.22
C HIS A 8 13.36 -13.29 9.67
N LYS A 9 13.91 -12.43 10.53
CA LYS A 9 14.74 -11.26 10.15
C LYS A 9 15.94 -11.60 9.25
N HIS A 10 16.39 -12.86 9.26
CA HIS A 10 17.49 -13.32 8.41
C HIS A 10 17.12 -13.43 6.92
N LEU A 11 15.84 -13.34 6.57
CA LEU A 11 15.37 -13.40 5.19
C LEU A 11 15.36 -11.99 4.56
N PRO A 12 16.19 -11.71 3.55
CA PRO A 12 16.28 -10.37 2.95
C PRO A 12 15.03 -9.93 2.17
N CYS A 13 14.12 -10.86 1.84
CA CYS A 13 12.84 -10.58 1.20
C CYS A 13 11.66 -10.46 2.19
N TYR A 14 11.93 -10.55 3.50
CA TYR A 14 10.87 -10.55 4.51
C TYR A 14 10.44 -9.12 4.84
N VAL A 15 9.16 -8.83 4.58
CA VAL A 15 8.53 -7.55 4.89
C VAL A 15 7.45 -7.79 5.96
N PRO A 16 7.77 -7.58 7.25
CA PRO A 16 6.78 -7.74 8.32
C PRO A 16 5.75 -6.62 8.24
N GLU A 17 4.49 -6.98 8.48
CA GLU A 17 3.36 -6.06 8.47
C GLU A 17 2.46 -6.35 9.66
N ASP A 18 2.28 -5.35 10.52
CA ASP A 18 1.37 -5.46 11.65
C ASP A 18 -0.08 -5.07 11.27
N ASN A 19 -1.03 -5.35 12.16
CA ASN A 19 -2.44 -5.11 11.88
C ASN A 19 -2.76 -3.63 11.65
N ASP A 20 -2.08 -2.74 12.36
CA ASP A 20 -2.31 -1.29 12.27
C ASP A 20 -1.75 -0.75 10.95
N SER A 21 -0.57 -1.25 10.55
CA SER A 21 0.04 -1.00 9.24
C SER A 21 -0.85 -1.55 8.13
N MET A 22 -1.41 -2.76 8.29
CA MET A 22 -2.28 -3.38 7.28
C MET A 22 -3.60 -2.64 7.10
N ALA A 23 -4.19 -2.14 8.19
CA ALA A 23 -5.49 -1.47 8.11
C ALA A 23 -5.43 -0.12 7.37
N SER A 24 -4.29 0.56 7.39
CA SER A 24 -4.15 1.95 6.95
C SER A 24 -3.37 2.15 5.64
N SER A 25 -2.66 1.12 5.14
CA SER A 25 -1.71 1.27 4.02
C SER A 25 -2.16 0.67 2.68
N TYR A 26 -3.42 0.23 2.56
CA TYR A 26 -3.97 -0.26 1.29
C TYR A 26 -5.14 0.59 0.83
N LEU A 27 -5.13 0.93 -0.46
CA LEU A 27 -6.28 1.45 -1.16
C LEU A 27 -7.13 0.26 -1.63
N LEU A 28 -8.24 0.01 -0.95
CA LEU A 28 -9.16 -1.06 -1.30
C LEU A 28 -10.29 -0.51 -2.18
N LEU A 29 -10.71 -1.30 -3.17
CA LEU A 29 -11.74 -0.93 -4.13
C LEU A 29 -12.75 -2.07 -4.23
N ASP A 30 -14.04 -1.73 -4.08
CA ASP A 30 -15.13 -2.72 -4.06
C ASP A 30 -15.73 -3.01 -5.45
N GLU A 31 -16.73 -3.87 -5.52
CA GLU A 31 -17.38 -4.27 -6.78
C GLU A 31 -18.11 -3.11 -7.49
N TYR A 32 -18.37 -2.00 -6.79
CA TYR A 32 -18.99 -0.78 -7.33
C TYR A 32 -17.96 0.31 -7.63
N MET A 33 -16.66 -0.02 -7.57
CA MET A 33 -15.56 0.93 -7.73
C MET A 33 -15.60 2.09 -6.73
N ARG A 34 -15.92 1.79 -5.47
CA ARG A 34 -15.79 2.73 -4.36
C ARG A 34 -14.51 2.44 -3.59
N PHE A 35 -13.83 3.47 -3.15
CA PHE A 35 -12.72 3.30 -2.22
C PHE A 35 -13.25 2.90 -0.85
N MET A 36 -12.67 1.87 -0.24
CA MET A 36 -13.02 1.42 1.10
C MET A 36 -11.95 1.84 2.10
N ASP A 37 -12.39 2.27 3.28
CA ASP A 37 -11.53 2.71 4.36
C ASP A 37 -11.95 2.10 5.71
N LYS A 38 -10.97 1.94 6.59
CA LYS A 38 -11.03 1.28 7.90
C LYS A 38 -10.86 2.30 9.01
N VAL A 39 -11.81 3.23 9.15
CA VAL A 39 -11.76 4.24 10.22
C VAL A 39 -12.39 3.67 11.49
N GLU A 40 -11.62 3.60 12.58
CA GLU A 40 -12.07 3.23 13.93
C GLU A 40 -12.88 1.90 14.00
N GLY A 41 -12.54 0.93 13.13
CA GLY A 41 -13.20 -0.38 13.10
C GLY A 41 -14.51 -0.44 12.31
N MET A 42 -14.97 0.67 11.72
CA MET A 42 -16.09 0.68 10.78
C MET A 42 -15.60 0.76 9.33
N MET A 43 -16.24 -0.01 8.44
CA MET A 43 -15.96 0.07 7.00
C MET A 43 -16.73 1.25 6.44
N THR A 44 -16.00 2.24 5.97
CA THR A 44 -16.57 3.36 5.21
C THR A 44 -16.25 3.17 3.74
N SER A 45 -17.05 3.79 2.87
CA SER A 45 -16.85 3.73 1.42
C SER A 45 -17.11 5.09 0.79
N SER A 46 -16.29 5.47 -0.20
CA SER A 46 -16.50 6.67 -0.99
C SER A 46 -17.73 6.54 -1.91
N GLY A 47 -18.09 7.63 -2.59
CA GLY A 47 -18.91 7.56 -3.79
C GLY A 47 -18.24 6.73 -4.89
N PRO A 48 -19.00 6.12 -5.82
CA PRO A 48 -18.43 5.37 -6.93
C PRO A 48 -17.54 6.25 -7.80
N ILE A 49 -16.33 5.79 -8.10
CA ILE A 49 -15.37 6.53 -8.94
C ILE A 49 -15.99 6.89 -10.30
N LEU A 50 -16.85 6.02 -10.83
CA LEU A 50 -17.56 6.24 -12.10
C LEU A 50 -18.55 7.42 -12.05
N ASP A 51 -19.05 7.77 -10.87
CA ASP A 51 -20.03 8.84 -10.68
C ASP A 51 -19.37 10.15 -10.22
N VAL A 52 -18.46 10.07 -9.23
CA VAL A 52 -17.86 11.25 -8.60
C VAL A 52 -16.47 11.60 -9.13
N GLY A 53 -15.80 10.66 -9.80
CA GLY A 53 -14.41 10.78 -10.24
C GLY A 53 -13.39 10.45 -9.14
N VAL A 54 -12.17 10.07 -9.56
CA VAL A 54 -11.09 9.64 -8.65
C VAL A 54 -10.71 10.69 -7.59
N PRO A 55 -10.51 11.98 -7.94
CA PRO A 55 -10.06 12.96 -6.93
C PRO A 55 -11.08 13.15 -5.80
N LYS A 56 -12.36 13.30 -6.15
CA LYS A 56 -13.44 13.44 -5.16
C LYS A 56 -13.66 12.18 -4.33
N ALA A 57 -13.48 11.00 -4.92
CA ALA A 57 -13.58 9.74 -4.18
C ALA A 57 -12.42 9.59 -3.19
N MET A 58 -11.21 10.03 -3.56
CA MET A 58 -10.03 10.03 -2.68
C MET A 58 -10.16 11.00 -1.50
N GLU A 59 -10.78 12.18 -1.69
CA GLU A 59 -11.05 13.13 -0.60
C GLU A 59 -12.01 12.58 0.47
N GLN A 60 -12.79 11.54 0.16
CA GLN A 60 -13.80 10.96 1.04
C GLN A 60 -13.25 9.83 1.92
N ILE A 61 -11.98 9.46 1.76
CA ILE A 61 -11.31 8.41 2.54
C ILE A 61 -10.08 8.97 3.26
N VAL A 62 -9.70 8.36 4.37
CA VAL A 62 -8.51 8.72 5.14
C VAL A 62 -7.39 7.73 4.81
N LEU A 63 -6.64 8.04 3.75
CA LEU A 63 -5.43 7.29 3.44
C LEU A 63 -4.25 7.87 4.22
N ASP A 64 -3.59 7.06 5.05
CA ASP A 64 -2.33 7.46 5.69
C ASP A 64 -1.16 7.37 4.69
N LYS A 65 -1.04 8.43 3.88
CA LYS A 65 0.03 8.60 2.89
C LYS A 65 1.42 8.50 3.53
N LYS A 66 1.57 8.88 4.80
CA LYS A 66 2.86 8.85 5.49
C LYS A 66 3.26 7.41 5.78
N SER A 67 2.36 6.62 6.36
CA SER A 67 2.60 5.19 6.61
C SER A 67 2.80 4.40 5.30
N PHE A 68 2.12 4.80 4.23
CA PHE A 68 2.30 4.22 2.89
C PHE A 68 3.74 4.36 2.37
N VAL A 69 4.34 5.55 2.53
CA VAL A 69 5.71 5.81 2.05
C VAL A 69 6.78 5.28 3.00
N GLU A 70 6.60 5.44 4.31
CA GLU A 70 7.55 4.95 5.33
C GLU A 70 7.73 3.43 5.27
N ARG A 71 6.70 2.68 4.87
CA ARG A 71 6.77 1.23 4.65
C ARG A 71 7.56 0.79 3.42
N GLY A 72 7.90 1.69 2.51
CA GLY A 72 8.50 1.31 1.23
C GLY A 72 7.55 0.48 0.36
N VAL A 73 6.23 0.75 0.40
CA VAL A 73 5.22 0.07 -0.44
C VAL A 73 5.45 0.33 -1.93
N ILE A 74 6.23 1.36 -2.27
CA ILE A 74 6.61 1.67 -3.63
C ILE A 74 7.74 0.72 -4.06
N TYR A 75 7.36 -0.31 -4.81
CA TYR A 75 8.28 -1.24 -5.46
C TYR A 75 8.39 -0.92 -6.94
N ASP A 76 9.52 -1.27 -7.56
CA ASP A 76 9.60 -1.36 -9.01
C ASP A 76 9.03 -2.71 -9.46
N TRP A 77 7.78 -2.69 -9.91
CA TRP A 77 7.05 -3.86 -10.44
C TRP A 77 7.12 -3.91 -11.97
N GLY A 78 7.91 -3.03 -12.60
CA GLY A 78 8.18 -3.05 -14.02
C GLY A 78 8.85 -4.36 -14.43
N ARG A 79 8.30 -5.05 -15.44
CA ARG A 79 8.87 -6.32 -15.92
C ARG A 79 10.04 -6.15 -16.89
N ALA A 80 10.46 -4.90 -17.16
CA ALA A 80 11.50 -4.59 -18.12
C ALA A 80 12.87 -5.22 -17.74
N ASP A 81 13.10 -5.43 -16.43
CA ASP A 81 14.39 -5.87 -15.89
C ASP A 81 14.39 -7.31 -15.37
N MET A 82 13.32 -8.09 -15.61
CA MET A 82 13.22 -9.49 -15.18
C MET A 82 14.16 -10.40 -16.00
N LYS A 83 15.46 -10.41 -15.65
CA LYS A 83 16.35 -11.54 -15.97
C LYS A 83 15.97 -12.75 -15.09
N PRO A 84 16.02 -13.98 -15.63
CA PRO A 84 15.71 -15.18 -14.85
C PRO A 84 16.64 -15.25 -13.65
N ALA A 85 16.03 -15.45 -12.48
CA ALA A 85 16.61 -15.25 -11.16
C ALA A 85 18.04 -15.78 -11.00
N LYS A 86 18.97 -14.85 -10.71
CA LYS A 86 20.11 -15.08 -9.81
C LYS A 86 20.41 -13.77 -9.11
N GLU A 87 20.22 -13.80 -7.80
CA GLU A 87 20.53 -12.77 -6.81
C GLU A 87 19.56 -11.59 -6.73
N LEU A 88 19.12 -11.39 -5.49
CA LEU A 88 18.03 -10.55 -5.02
C LEU A 88 18.45 -9.06 -5.07
N SER A 89 17.70 -8.24 -5.80
CA SER A 89 17.81 -6.77 -5.72
C SER A 89 16.48 -6.21 -5.26
N CYS A 90 16.50 -5.59 -4.08
CA CYS A 90 15.35 -5.02 -3.39
C CYS A 90 15.12 -3.57 -3.86
N GLY A 91 13.87 -3.29 -4.25
CA GLY A 91 13.23 -2.02 -4.57
C GLY A 91 14.08 -0.74 -4.59
N THR A 92 14.26 -0.18 -5.78
CA THR A 92 14.71 1.20 -5.96
C THR A 92 13.62 2.17 -5.47
N ARG A 93 13.97 3.12 -4.60
CA ARG A 93 13.06 4.16 -4.10
C ARG A 93 12.67 5.11 -5.24
N LEU A 94 11.36 5.23 -5.53
CA LEU A 94 10.83 6.29 -6.40
C LEU A 94 10.56 7.57 -5.59
N ASN A 95 10.59 8.69 -6.30
CA ASN A 95 10.63 10.04 -5.74
C ASN A 95 9.27 10.50 -5.21
N MET A 96 9.29 11.26 -4.11
CA MET A 96 8.12 11.63 -3.29
C MET A 96 7.15 12.64 -3.95
N GLU A 97 7.54 13.24 -5.08
CA GLU A 97 6.79 14.31 -5.76
C GLU A 97 5.58 13.81 -6.57
N GLU A 98 5.43 12.49 -6.82
CA GLU A 98 4.32 11.94 -7.61
C GLU A 98 3.06 11.57 -6.79
N LEU A 99 3.05 11.84 -5.48
CA LEU A 99 1.94 11.50 -4.56
C LEU A 99 1.04 12.69 -4.17
N GLU A 100 1.27 13.86 -4.77
CA GLU A 100 0.39 15.03 -4.67
C GLU A 100 -0.72 14.94 -5.73
N PHE A 101 -1.84 14.35 -5.32
CA PHE A 101 -3.15 14.50 -5.97
C PHE A 101 -3.96 15.55 -5.24
#